data_AF-A0A939W9B6-F1
#
_entry.id   AF-A0A939W9B6-F1
#
_cell.length_a   1.000
_cell.length_b   1.000
_cell.length_c   1.000
_cell.angle_alpha   90.00
_cell.angle_beta   90.00
_cell.angle_gamma   90.00
#
_symmetry.space_group_name_H-M   'P 1'
#
loop_
_entity.id
_entity.type
_entity.pdbx_description
1 polymer ?
#
loop_
_entity_poly.entity_id
_entity_poly.type
_entity_poly.pdbx_seq_one_letter_code
_entity_poly.pdbx_strand_id
1 'polypeptide(L)'
;MLLWILGALSVTGLGMAIHNLKSDYSEEIKCYLVETAAEGMFDSFSYRPEEGFLVDDLSNANMMKIRACETDDMMVGEYNDVTFVHGDVTINADSESLGAPFYGTWTVYSFLKPFTSDLQVTTVEMLSHSRVNRTFFTKKDEKRHLFLTGDTEFDDLFACSGQDEQEAMTLLTPAVRKRLIRIYQDTGLPMIIGWKDKELHFITGNALAPFGYEPEATLDYEAMLAETRRKLYLIRRVIEELIMSRSVFSEYALEEYSMPVDTEHEEGLRRQ
;
A
#
# COMPACT_ATOMS: atom_id res chain seq x y z
N MET A 1 -25.95 -5.14 55.21
CA MET A 1 -26.08 -5.25 53.73
C MET A 1 -25.45 -4.03 53.04
N LEU A 2 -24.20 -3.68 53.37
CA LEU A 2 -23.50 -2.48 52.85
C LEU A 2 -21.97 -2.67 52.81
N LEU A 3 -21.49 -3.91 52.92
CA LEU A 3 -20.06 -4.27 52.94
C LEU A 3 -19.60 -5.06 51.69
N TRP A 4 -20.49 -5.29 50.73
CA TRP A 4 -20.17 -5.99 49.48
C TRP A 4 -20.08 -5.07 48.24
N ILE A 5 -20.43 -3.78 48.38
CA ILE A 5 -20.42 -2.82 47.25
C ILE A 5 -19.07 -2.08 47.15
N LEU A 6 -18.25 -2.05 48.20
CA LEU A 6 -16.94 -1.38 48.19
C LEU A 6 -15.78 -2.25 47.66
N GLY A 7 -15.92 -3.58 47.61
CA GLY A 7 -14.87 -4.49 47.12
C GLY A 7 -14.84 -4.69 45.59
N ALA A 8 -15.94 -4.41 44.90
CA ALA A 8 -16.03 -4.57 43.44
C ALA A 8 -15.47 -3.35 42.67
N LEU A 9 -15.47 -2.17 43.29
CA LEU A 9 -14.96 -0.92 42.72
C LEU A 9 -13.42 -0.79 42.80
N SER A 10 -12.76 -1.51 43.72
CA SER A 10 -11.29 -1.45 43.86
C SER A 10 -10.55 -2.42 42.94
N VAL A 11 -11.13 -3.58 42.63
CA VAL A 11 -10.50 -4.59 41.77
C VAL A 11 -10.65 -4.24 40.29
N THR A 12 -11.80 -3.70 39.89
CA THR A 12 -12.05 -3.22 38.53
C THR A 12 -11.22 -1.98 38.20
N GLY A 13 -11.12 -1.02 39.14
CA GLY A 13 -10.26 0.16 38.99
C GLY A 13 -8.77 -0.18 38.94
N LEU A 14 -8.29 -1.13 39.75
CA LEU A 14 -6.90 -1.58 39.71
C LEU A 14 -6.60 -2.38 38.44
N GLY A 15 -7.53 -3.22 37.97
CA GLY A 15 -7.41 -3.96 36.71
C GLY A 15 -7.32 -3.02 35.50
N MET A 16 -8.17 -1.98 35.44
CA MET A 16 -8.08 -0.94 34.40
C MET A 16 -6.77 -0.15 34.49
N ALA A 17 -6.32 0.21 35.70
CA ALA A 17 -5.05 0.92 35.87
C ALA A 17 -3.84 0.07 35.42
N ILE A 18 -3.82 -1.23 35.75
CA ILE A 18 -2.76 -2.15 35.32
C ILE A 18 -2.82 -2.37 33.80
N HIS A 19 -4.02 -2.49 33.23
CA HIS A 19 -4.21 -2.61 31.79
C HIS A 19 -3.68 -1.37 31.06
N ASN A 20 -4.05 -0.18 31.51
CA ASN A 20 -3.58 1.08 30.94
C ASN A 20 -2.07 1.20 31.04
N LEU A 21 -1.48 0.94 32.22
CA LEU A 21 -0.01 0.95 32.38
C LEU A 21 0.71 -0.02 31.44
N LYS A 22 0.11 -1.19 31.14
CA LYS A 22 0.67 -2.16 30.19
C LYS A 22 0.54 -1.67 28.75
N SER A 23 -0.57 -1.01 28.40
CA SER A 23 -0.79 -0.38 27.09
C SER A 23 0.21 0.75 26.86
N ASP A 24 0.25 1.71 27.79
CA ASP A 24 1.14 2.88 27.74
C ASP A 24 2.61 2.44 27.60
N TYR A 25 3.04 1.47 28.40
CA TYR A 25 4.40 0.91 28.32
C TYR A 25 4.70 0.23 26.98
N SER A 26 3.71 -0.45 26.39
CA SER A 26 3.85 -1.08 25.07
C SER A 26 3.96 -0.03 23.97
N GLU A 27 3.20 1.05 24.05
CA GLU A 27 3.20 2.15 23.09
C GLU A 27 4.49 2.95 23.13
N GLU A 28 5.03 3.24 24.33
CA GLU A 28 6.33 3.89 24.48
C GLU A 28 7.46 3.08 23.83
N ILE A 29 7.44 1.75 24.01
CA ILE A 29 8.40 0.85 23.35
C ILE A 29 8.22 0.86 21.83
N LYS A 30 6.98 0.77 21.34
CA LYS A 30 6.69 0.85 19.90
C LYS A 30 7.22 2.16 19.32
N CYS A 31 6.93 3.29 19.97
CA CYS A 31 7.39 4.61 19.52
C CYS A 31 8.90 4.66 19.45
N TYR A 32 9.58 4.28 20.53
CA TYR A 32 11.03 4.25 20.56
C TYR A 32 11.64 3.38 19.44
N LEU A 33 11.09 2.18 19.22
CA LEU A 33 11.57 1.27 18.17
C LEU A 33 11.35 1.84 16.77
N VAL A 34 10.15 2.34 16.47
CA VAL A 34 9.80 2.86 15.14
C VAL A 34 10.58 4.14 14.84
N GLU A 35 10.67 5.07 15.80
CA GLU A 35 11.44 6.30 15.63
C GLU A 35 12.93 6.01 15.47
N THR A 36 13.53 5.15 16.31
CA THR A 36 14.93 4.73 16.19
C THR A 36 15.20 4.02 14.86
N ALA A 37 14.25 3.23 14.37
CA ALA A 37 14.36 2.58 13.08
C ALA A 37 14.33 3.60 11.93
N ALA A 38 13.50 4.64 12.03
CA ALA A 38 13.28 5.67 11.01
C ALA A 38 14.38 6.75 10.97
N GLU A 39 15.22 6.85 11.99
CA GLU A 39 16.28 7.87 12.07
C GLU A 39 17.14 7.93 10.79
N GLY A 40 17.12 9.08 10.12
CA GLY A 40 17.89 9.32 8.90
C GLY A 40 17.38 8.58 7.65
N MET A 41 16.22 7.90 7.71
CA MET A 41 15.63 7.23 6.56
C MET A 41 14.77 8.14 5.68
N PHE A 42 14.11 9.12 6.29
CA PHE A 42 13.09 9.98 5.69
C PHE A 42 13.41 11.47 5.92
N ASP A 43 12.94 12.35 5.05
CA ASP A 43 13.12 13.80 5.16
C ASP A 43 12.25 14.37 6.29
N SER A 44 11.07 13.80 6.48
CA SER A 44 10.22 13.99 7.66
C SER A 44 9.56 12.68 8.05
N PHE A 45 9.30 12.48 9.35
CA PHE A 45 8.68 11.27 9.87
C PHE A 45 7.97 11.54 11.20
N SER A 46 6.80 10.95 11.38
CA SER A 46 6.01 10.93 12.61
C SER A 46 5.29 9.60 12.72
N TYR A 47 5.31 9.01 13.91
CA TYR A 47 4.59 7.77 14.22
C TYR A 47 3.56 8.01 15.31
N ARG A 48 2.38 7.42 15.15
CA ARG A 48 1.20 7.61 15.99
C ARG A 48 0.52 6.25 16.19
N PRO A 49 0.88 5.51 17.25
CA PRO A 49 0.45 4.12 17.43
C PRO A 49 -1.07 3.96 17.56
N GLU A 50 -1.76 4.94 18.16
CA GLU A 50 -3.21 4.90 18.37
C GLU A 50 -4.03 5.42 17.17
N GLU A 51 -3.38 6.07 16.19
CA GLU A 51 -4.06 6.59 15.02
C GLU A 51 -3.98 5.57 13.87
N GLY A 52 -4.99 5.59 13.01
CA GLY A 52 -5.06 4.77 11.80
C GLY A 52 -5.83 5.47 10.69
N PHE A 53 -5.97 4.80 9.55
CA PHE A 53 -6.75 5.35 8.44
C PHE A 53 -8.23 5.47 8.77
N LEU A 54 -8.88 6.50 8.21
CA LEU A 54 -10.34 6.53 8.23
C LEU A 54 -10.88 5.42 7.30
N VAL A 55 -11.80 4.61 7.83
CA VAL A 55 -12.44 3.49 7.10
C VAL A 55 -13.08 3.94 5.78
N ASP A 56 -13.67 5.14 5.78
CA ASP A 56 -14.28 5.72 4.60
C ASP A 56 -13.23 6.05 3.52
N ASP A 57 -12.05 6.54 3.90
CA ASP A 57 -10.96 6.84 2.96
C ASP A 57 -10.46 5.55 2.28
N LEU A 58 -10.23 4.50 3.07
CA LEU A 58 -9.85 3.19 2.53
C LEU A 58 -10.93 2.61 1.61
N SER A 59 -12.21 2.79 1.98
CA SER A 59 -13.35 2.30 1.20
C SER A 59 -13.49 3.05 -0.12
N ASN A 60 -13.26 4.36 -0.10
CA ASN A 60 -13.29 5.26 -1.25
C ASN A 60 -12.09 5.05 -2.18
N ALA A 61 -10.94 4.60 -1.66
CA ALA A 61 -9.80 4.19 -2.49
C ALA A 61 -10.17 3.04 -3.44
N ASN A 62 -11.18 2.21 -3.09
CA ASN A 62 -11.74 1.17 -3.96
C ASN A 62 -10.71 0.11 -4.42
N MET A 63 -9.67 -0.13 -3.61
CA MET A 63 -8.61 -1.11 -3.91
C MET A 63 -8.92 -2.51 -3.39
N MET A 64 -9.57 -2.58 -2.22
CA MET A 64 -9.99 -3.81 -1.56
C MET A 64 -11.48 -3.81 -1.26
N LYS A 65 -12.03 -5.00 -1.00
CA LYS A 65 -13.37 -5.15 -0.45
C LYS A 65 -13.32 -4.85 1.06
N ILE A 66 -13.77 -3.67 1.44
CA ILE A 66 -13.81 -3.23 2.84
C ILE A 66 -15.26 -3.26 3.33
N ARG A 67 -15.47 -3.78 4.55
CA ARG A 67 -16.78 -3.81 5.21
C ARG A 67 -16.68 -3.33 6.64
N ALA A 68 -15.92 -4.07 7.46
CA ALA A 68 -15.53 -3.69 8.81
C ALA A 68 -14.01 -3.83 8.88
N CYS A 69 -13.34 -2.73 9.22
CA CYS A 69 -11.90 -2.74 9.39
C CYS A 69 -11.49 -1.95 10.61
N GLU A 70 -10.36 -2.37 11.17
CA GLU A 70 -9.64 -1.72 12.24
C GLU A 70 -8.29 -1.29 11.67
N THR A 71 -7.82 -0.14 12.11
CA THR A 71 -6.57 0.46 11.63
C THR A 71 -5.87 1.15 12.78
N ASP A 72 -4.56 0.98 12.85
CA ASP A 72 -3.69 1.52 13.89
C ASP A 72 -2.26 1.68 13.34
N ASP A 73 -1.32 2.04 14.22
CA ASP A 73 0.10 2.14 13.90
C ASP A 73 0.41 3.09 12.71
N MET A 74 -0.26 4.24 12.67
CA MET A 74 -0.09 5.21 11.59
C MET A 74 1.30 5.86 11.61
N MET A 75 1.96 5.83 10.46
CA MET A 75 3.19 6.56 10.18
C MET A 75 2.95 7.56 9.05
N VAL A 76 3.43 8.78 9.22
CA VAL A 76 3.37 9.83 8.21
C VAL A 76 4.78 10.34 7.97
N GLY A 77 5.18 10.45 6.72
CA GLY A 77 6.51 10.94 6.40
C GLY A 77 6.66 11.46 4.98
N GLU A 78 7.88 11.85 4.66
CA GLU A 78 8.27 12.37 3.35
C GLU A 78 9.63 11.81 2.96
N TYR A 79 9.79 11.46 1.69
CA TYR A 79 11.07 11.07 1.13
C TYR A 79 11.17 11.51 -0.33
N ASN A 80 12.15 12.35 -0.63
CA ASN A 80 12.39 12.93 -1.95
C ASN A 80 11.11 13.54 -2.58
N ASP A 81 10.49 14.49 -1.88
CA ASP A 81 9.28 15.21 -2.28
C ASP A 81 8.02 14.34 -2.43
N VAL A 82 8.04 13.10 -1.92
CA VAL A 82 6.89 12.19 -1.89
C VAL A 82 6.45 12.00 -0.46
N THR A 83 5.25 12.49 -0.14
CA THR A 83 4.63 12.23 1.16
C THR A 83 3.98 10.86 1.17
N PHE A 84 4.07 10.17 2.30
CA PHE A 84 3.39 8.90 2.51
C PHE A 84 2.64 8.86 3.83
N VAL A 85 1.55 8.09 3.83
CA VAL A 85 0.85 7.63 5.03
C VAL A 85 0.88 6.12 5.01
N HIS A 86 1.31 5.50 6.10
CA HIS A 86 1.36 4.07 6.30
C HIS A 86 0.59 3.71 7.55
N GLY A 87 0.01 2.52 7.62
CA GLY A 87 -0.64 2.02 8.82
C GLY A 87 -1.05 0.57 8.66
N ASP A 88 -1.32 -0.07 9.78
CA ASP A 88 -1.81 -1.44 9.83
C ASP A 88 -3.31 -1.45 9.54
N VAL A 89 -3.75 -2.50 8.87
CA VAL A 89 -5.15 -2.67 8.46
C VAL A 89 -5.56 -4.11 8.69
N THR A 90 -6.59 -4.28 9.51
CA THR A 90 -7.27 -5.56 9.72
C THR A 90 -8.67 -5.49 9.13
N ILE A 91 -9.00 -6.39 8.20
CA ILE A 91 -10.35 -6.54 7.66
C ILE A 91 -10.92 -7.86 8.17
N ASN A 92 -11.99 -7.76 8.95
CA ASN A 92 -12.60 -8.91 9.59
C ASN A 92 -13.31 -9.82 8.58
N ALA A 93 -13.23 -11.14 8.83
CA ALA A 93 -14.01 -12.12 8.09
C ALA A 93 -15.51 -11.92 8.37
N ASP A 94 -16.33 -12.10 7.35
CA ASP A 94 -17.78 -12.09 7.48
C ASP A 94 -18.25 -13.48 7.97
N SER A 95 -19.12 -13.53 8.97
CA SER A 95 -19.68 -14.81 9.46
C SER A 95 -20.59 -15.48 8.43
N GLU A 96 -21.15 -14.72 7.47
CA GLU A 96 -22.11 -15.23 6.49
C GLU A 96 -21.52 -15.49 5.09
N SER A 97 -20.33 -14.95 4.79
CA SER A 97 -19.60 -15.21 3.56
C SER A 97 -18.16 -15.59 3.87
N LEU A 98 -17.71 -16.76 3.40
CA LEU A 98 -16.40 -17.39 3.64
C LEU A 98 -15.18 -16.60 3.11
N GLY A 99 -15.19 -15.27 3.20
CA GLY A 99 -14.02 -14.43 2.94
C GLY A 99 -13.02 -14.59 4.09
N ALA A 100 -11.79 -14.98 3.76
CA ALA A 100 -10.72 -14.98 4.74
C ALA A 100 -10.52 -13.56 5.31
N PRO A 101 -10.20 -13.44 6.61
CA PRO A 101 -9.80 -12.16 7.16
C PRO A 101 -8.52 -11.68 6.47
N PHE A 102 -8.31 -10.37 6.42
CA PHE A 102 -7.06 -9.78 5.95
C PHE A 102 -6.34 -9.12 7.12
N TYR A 103 -5.03 -9.40 7.21
CA TYR A 103 -4.11 -8.73 8.12
C TYR A 103 -2.92 -8.26 7.31
N GLY A 104 -2.60 -6.98 7.41
CA GLY A 104 -1.53 -6.41 6.61
C GLY A 104 -1.36 -4.93 6.81
N THR A 105 -0.67 -4.30 5.88
CA THR A 105 -0.38 -2.87 5.92
C THR A 105 -0.91 -2.18 4.68
N TRP A 106 -1.24 -0.91 4.83
CA TRP A 106 -1.61 -0.03 3.73
C TRP A 106 -0.70 1.18 3.74
N THR A 107 -0.01 1.41 2.63
CA THR A 107 0.77 2.62 2.39
C THR A 107 0.16 3.42 1.25
N VAL A 108 -0.03 4.71 1.44
CA VAL A 108 -0.52 5.64 0.42
C VAL A 108 0.57 6.67 0.18
N TYR A 109 1.09 6.73 -1.05
CA TYR A 109 2.03 7.75 -1.49
C TYR A 109 1.28 8.80 -2.29
N SER A 110 1.46 10.08 -1.95
CA SER A 110 0.79 11.20 -2.63
C SER A 110 1.72 11.92 -3.59
N PHE A 111 1.19 12.30 -4.75
CA PHE A 111 1.93 12.91 -5.85
C PHE A 111 1.38 14.29 -6.19
N LEU A 112 2.24 15.15 -6.74
CA LEU A 112 1.82 16.47 -7.21
C LEU A 112 0.88 16.38 -8.43
N LYS A 113 1.15 15.43 -9.33
CA LYS A 113 0.41 15.23 -10.58
C LYS A 113 -0.43 13.96 -10.52
N PRO A 114 -1.66 13.99 -11.07
CA PRO A 114 -2.48 12.79 -11.14
C PRO A 114 -1.93 11.81 -12.18
N PHE A 115 -2.22 10.53 -11.96
CA PHE A 115 -2.02 9.48 -12.94
C PHE A 115 -3.00 9.64 -14.10
N THR A 116 -2.60 9.11 -15.25
CA THR A 116 -3.38 9.15 -16.48
C THR A 116 -4.58 8.21 -16.43
N SER A 117 -4.55 7.18 -15.58
CA SER A 117 -5.60 6.18 -15.47
C SER A 117 -5.60 5.48 -14.11
N ASP A 118 -6.76 4.95 -13.75
CA ASP A 118 -6.95 4.07 -12.60
C ASP A 118 -6.49 2.65 -12.95
N LEU A 119 -5.44 2.20 -12.26
CA LEU A 119 -4.85 0.88 -12.46
C LEU A 119 -4.72 0.16 -11.11
N GLN A 120 -4.97 -1.14 -11.11
CA GLN A 120 -4.68 -2.01 -10.00
C GLN A 120 -3.93 -3.25 -10.48
N VAL A 121 -2.76 -3.48 -9.89
CA VAL A 121 -1.95 -4.69 -10.02
C VAL A 121 -2.10 -5.47 -8.73
N THR A 122 -2.35 -6.77 -8.81
CA THR A 122 -2.61 -7.61 -7.63
C THR A 122 -1.90 -8.94 -7.80
N THR A 123 -1.14 -9.38 -6.80
CA THR A 123 -0.58 -10.73 -6.83
C THR A 123 -1.71 -11.76 -6.82
N VAL A 124 -1.50 -12.92 -7.45
CA VAL A 124 -2.55 -13.93 -7.61
C VAL A 124 -3.17 -14.34 -6.26
N GLU A 125 -2.40 -14.37 -5.17
CA GLU A 125 -2.85 -14.71 -3.82
C GLU A 125 -3.81 -13.67 -3.22
N MET A 126 -3.72 -12.40 -3.65
CA MET A 126 -4.53 -11.29 -3.14
C MET A 126 -5.80 -11.03 -3.95
N LEU A 127 -6.05 -11.79 -5.02
CA LEU A 127 -7.20 -11.62 -5.91
C LEU A 127 -8.57 -11.77 -5.22
N SER A 128 -8.67 -12.56 -4.16
CA SER A 128 -9.91 -12.71 -3.39
C SER A 128 -10.29 -11.41 -2.66
N HIS A 129 -9.28 -10.68 -2.18
CA HIS A 129 -9.42 -9.42 -1.45
C HIS A 129 -9.57 -8.20 -2.36
N SER A 130 -9.09 -8.28 -3.60
CA SER A 130 -9.17 -7.18 -4.56
C SER A 130 -10.61 -6.86 -4.97
N ARG A 131 -10.85 -5.57 -5.21
CA ARG A 131 -12.13 -5.10 -5.74
C ARG A 131 -12.10 -5.03 -7.26
N VAL A 132 -12.33 -6.16 -7.90
CA VAL A 132 -12.68 -6.20 -9.33
C VAL A 132 -14.19 -5.92 -9.43
N ASN A 133 -14.57 -4.67 -9.72
CA ASN A 133 -15.96 -4.24 -9.82
C ASN A 133 -16.70 -4.95 -10.97
N ARG A 134 -17.38 -6.06 -10.68
CA ARG A 134 -18.13 -6.88 -11.67
C ARG A 134 -19.66 -6.77 -11.56
N THR A 135 -20.20 -5.93 -10.70
CA THR A 135 -21.67 -5.89 -10.49
C THR A 135 -22.41 -5.18 -11.63
N PHE A 136 -23.59 -5.72 -11.98
CA PHE A 136 -24.50 -5.14 -12.99
C PHE A 136 -24.94 -3.70 -12.67
N PHE A 137 -24.88 -3.29 -11.40
CA PHE A 137 -25.26 -1.96 -10.91
C PHE A 137 -24.12 -0.94 -10.84
N THR A 138 -22.87 -1.36 -11.09
CA THR A 138 -21.74 -0.42 -11.14
C THR A 138 -21.85 0.43 -12.40
N LYS A 139 -21.70 1.75 -12.27
CA LYS A 139 -21.73 2.64 -13.44
C LYS A 139 -20.58 2.28 -14.38
N LYS A 140 -20.78 2.47 -15.69
CA LYS A 140 -19.85 1.97 -16.74
C LYS A 140 -18.44 2.55 -16.59
N ASP A 141 -18.35 3.78 -16.14
CA ASP A 141 -17.15 4.56 -15.81
C ASP A 141 -16.44 4.08 -14.54
N GLU A 142 -17.04 3.24 -13.69
CA GLU A 142 -16.42 2.70 -12.46
C GLU A 142 -16.01 1.22 -12.57
N LYS A 143 -16.21 0.61 -13.75
CA LYS A 143 -15.89 -0.80 -13.99
C LYS A 143 -14.40 -0.96 -14.32
N ARG A 144 -13.73 -1.80 -13.54
CA ARG A 144 -12.37 -2.26 -13.83
C ARG A 144 -12.44 -3.60 -14.54
N HIS A 145 -11.74 -3.72 -15.66
CA HIS A 145 -11.64 -4.93 -16.46
C HIS A 145 -10.28 -5.57 -16.23
N LEU A 146 -10.26 -6.90 -16.11
CA LEU A 146 -9.00 -7.64 -16.07
C LEU A 146 -8.39 -7.67 -17.48
N PHE A 147 -7.08 -7.51 -17.55
CA PHE A 147 -6.32 -7.61 -18.79
C PHE A 147 -4.96 -8.25 -18.54
N LEU A 148 -4.32 -8.70 -19.62
CA LEU A 148 -2.97 -9.25 -19.61
C LEU A 148 -2.01 -8.22 -20.19
N THR A 149 -0.79 -8.17 -19.67
CA THR A 149 0.22 -7.23 -20.16
C THR A 149 0.96 -7.75 -21.40
N GLY A 150 0.80 -9.06 -21.69
CA GLY A 150 1.52 -9.75 -22.75
C GLY A 150 2.94 -10.18 -22.33
N ASP A 151 3.27 -10.00 -21.06
CA ASP A 151 4.55 -10.33 -20.45
C ASP A 151 4.32 -11.52 -19.52
N THR A 152 4.61 -12.73 -20.02
CA THR A 152 4.27 -13.98 -19.31
C THR A 152 4.87 -14.06 -17.91
N GLU A 153 6.11 -13.59 -17.72
CA GLU A 153 6.75 -13.59 -16.40
C GLU A 153 5.98 -12.72 -15.39
N PHE A 154 5.46 -11.59 -15.86
CA PHE A 154 4.65 -10.69 -15.04
C PHE A 154 3.24 -11.23 -14.82
N ASP A 155 2.58 -11.67 -15.90
CA ASP A 155 1.19 -12.12 -15.90
C ASP A 155 1.00 -13.45 -15.11
N ASP A 156 2.08 -14.23 -14.92
CA ASP A 156 2.08 -15.42 -14.05
C ASP A 156 2.04 -15.06 -12.55
N LEU A 157 2.55 -13.88 -12.19
CA LEU A 157 2.67 -13.42 -10.79
C LEU A 157 1.57 -12.44 -10.41
N PHE A 158 1.09 -11.65 -11.37
CA PHE A 158 0.19 -10.54 -11.14
C PHE A 158 -1.00 -10.55 -12.09
N ALA A 159 -2.15 -10.15 -11.56
CA ALA A 159 -3.32 -9.79 -12.33
C ALA A 159 -3.46 -8.27 -12.40
N CYS A 160 -3.74 -7.74 -13.59
CA CYS A 160 -4.01 -6.33 -13.80
C CYS A 160 -5.48 -6.07 -14.00
N SER A 161 -5.98 -4.96 -13.43
CA SER A 161 -7.30 -4.43 -13.72
C SER A 161 -7.30 -2.91 -13.83
N GLY A 162 -8.06 -2.37 -14.77
CA GLY A 162 -8.17 -0.93 -14.98
C GLY A 162 -9.43 -0.56 -15.73
N GLN A 163 -9.73 0.74 -15.83
CA GLN A 163 -10.86 1.24 -16.64
C GLN A 163 -10.53 1.24 -18.14
N ASP A 164 -9.28 1.55 -18.48
CA ASP A 164 -8.74 1.59 -19.84
C ASP A 164 -7.41 0.85 -19.88
N GLU A 165 -7.34 -0.23 -20.67
CA GLU A 165 -6.13 -1.05 -20.82
C GLU A 165 -4.98 -0.26 -21.46
N GLN A 166 -5.28 0.55 -22.49
CA GLN A 166 -4.25 1.28 -23.23
C GLN A 166 -3.61 2.36 -22.35
N GLU A 167 -4.41 3.10 -21.59
CA GLU A 167 -3.88 4.08 -20.64
C GLU A 167 -3.17 3.40 -19.46
N ALA A 168 -3.69 2.29 -18.95
CA ALA A 168 -3.04 1.53 -17.88
C ALA A 168 -1.64 1.02 -18.29
N MET A 169 -1.45 0.63 -19.56
CA MET A 169 -0.14 0.21 -20.08
C MET A 169 0.89 1.35 -20.13
N THR A 170 0.46 2.63 -20.11
CA THR A 170 1.38 3.78 -19.96
C THR A 170 2.00 3.86 -18.56
N LEU A 171 1.30 3.34 -17.54
CA LEU A 171 1.82 3.20 -16.17
C LEU A 171 2.62 1.90 -16.00
N LEU A 172 2.14 0.81 -16.61
CA LEU A 172 2.75 -0.53 -16.57
C LEU A 172 3.85 -0.72 -17.63
N THR A 173 4.79 0.22 -17.72
CA THR A 173 5.93 0.06 -18.63
C THR A 173 6.73 -1.21 -18.31
N PRO A 174 7.50 -1.77 -19.26
CA PRO A 174 8.34 -2.94 -19.00
C PRO A 174 9.32 -2.73 -17.83
N ALA A 175 9.79 -1.49 -17.62
CA ALA A 175 10.63 -1.14 -16.49
C ALA A 175 9.86 -1.25 -15.16
N VAL A 176 8.65 -0.71 -15.09
CA VAL A 176 7.79 -0.79 -13.90
C VAL A 176 7.46 -2.25 -13.57
N ARG A 177 7.07 -3.05 -14.57
CA ARG A 177 6.77 -4.49 -14.37
C ARG A 177 7.95 -5.25 -13.77
N LYS A 178 9.16 -5.06 -14.31
CA LYS A 178 10.37 -5.69 -13.76
C LYS A 178 10.67 -5.27 -12.34
N ARG A 179 10.42 -4.02 -11.98
CA ARG A 179 10.62 -3.53 -10.61
C ARG A 179 9.58 -4.11 -9.65
N LEU A 180 8.33 -4.23 -10.07
CA LEU A 180 7.29 -4.92 -9.29
C LEU A 180 7.63 -6.40 -9.05
N ILE A 181 8.09 -7.11 -10.09
CA ILE A 181 8.58 -8.50 -9.95
C ILE A 181 9.70 -8.58 -8.91
N ARG A 182 10.69 -7.68 -8.96
CA ARG A 182 11.79 -7.65 -7.97
C ARG A 182 11.30 -7.36 -6.55
N ILE A 183 10.41 -6.39 -6.38
CA ILE A 183 9.83 -6.08 -5.05
C ILE A 183 9.12 -7.32 -4.51
N TYR A 184 8.32 -8.02 -5.31
CA TYR A 184 7.65 -9.25 -4.90
C TYR A 184 8.62 -10.40 -4.60
N GLN A 185 9.61 -10.66 -5.46
CA GLN A 185 10.60 -11.73 -5.26
C GLN A 185 11.46 -11.51 -4.02
N ASP A 186 11.85 -10.27 -3.72
CA ASP A 186 12.70 -9.97 -2.57
C ASP A 186 11.93 -9.97 -1.25
N THR A 187 10.65 -9.62 -1.27
CA THR A 187 9.83 -9.53 -0.05
C THR A 187 9.06 -10.82 0.21
N GLY A 188 8.70 -11.57 -0.83
CA GLY A 188 7.77 -12.70 -0.77
C GLY A 188 6.36 -12.32 -0.31
N LEU A 189 6.04 -11.02 -0.25
CA LEU A 189 4.78 -10.54 0.32
C LEU A 189 3.68 -10.47 -0.74
N PRO A 190 2.52 -11.11 -0.53
CA PRO A 190 1.33 -10.85 -1.32
C PRO A 190 0.97 -9.36 -1.28
N MET A 191 0.67 -8.77 -2.45
CA MET A 191 0.48 -7.33 -2.55
C MET A 191 -0.60 -6.88 -3.54
N ILE A 192 -1.17 -5.71 -3.27
CA ILE A 192 -2.00 -4.93 -4.19
C ILE A 192 -1.31 -3.59 -4.38
N ILE A 193 -1.07 -3.20 -5.63
CA ILE A 193 -0.62 -1.86 -6.00
C ILE A 193 -1.73 -1.19 -6.80
N GLY A 194 -2.17 -0.02 -6.37
CA GLY A 194 -3.24 0.76 -6.99
C GLY A 194 -2.79 2.17 -7.33
N TRP A 195 -2.90 2.57 -8.60
CA TRP A 195 -2.79 3.94 -9.05
C TRP A 195 -4.20 4.51 -9.15
N LYS A 196 -4.46 5.61 -8.45
CA LYS A 196 -5.74 6.31 -8.50
C LYS A 196 -5.54 7.79 -8.21
N ASP A 197 -6.12 8.64 -9.04
CA ASP A 197 -5.99 10.10 -8.90
C ASP A 197 -4.51 10.52 -8.74
N LYS A 198 -4.13 11.05 -7.57
CA LYS A 198 -2.76 11.46 -7.24
C LYS A 198 -2.07 10.51 -6.26
N GLU A 199 -2.57 9.30 -6.10
CA GLU A 199 -2.20 8.38 -5.04
C GLU A 199 -1.75 7.01 -5.59
N LEU A 200 -0.63 6.54 -5.06
CA LEU A 200 -0.21 5.16 -5.19
C LEU A 200 -0.53 4.46 -3.88
N HIS A 201 -1.46 3.51 -3.92
CA HIS A 201 -1.78 2.64 -2.81
C HIS A 201 -0.92 1.37 -2.93
N PHE A 202 -0.19 1.04 -1.87
CA PHE A 202 0.62 -0.16 -1.77
C PHE A 202 0.18 -0.93 -0.53
N ILE A 203 -0.46 -2.07 -0.75
CA ILE A 203 -1.06 -2.89 0.29
C ILE A 203 -0.32 -4.22 0.31
N THR A 204 0.11 -4.67 1.48
CA THR A 204 0.76 -5.98 1.65
C THR A 204 0.03 -6.80 2.69
N GLY A 205 -0.11 -8.11 2.46
CA GLY A 205 -0.89 -8.99 3.33
C GLY A 205 -0.16 -10.27 3.78
N ASN A 206 -0.71 -10.92 4.81
CA ASN A 206 -0.57 -12.35 5.13
C ASN A 206 0.83 -12.95 5.39
N ALA A 207 1.89 -12.15 5.55
CA ALA A 207 3.20 -12.67 5.95
C ALA A 207 3.98 -11.77 6.95
N LEU A 208 3.49 -10.56 7.21
CA LEU A 208 4.01 -9.68 8.25
C LEU A 208 2.99 -9.62 9.36
N ALA A 209 3.39 -10.04 10.57
CA ALA A 209 2.64 -9.64 11.75
C ALA A 209 2.50 -8.10 11.73
N PRO A 210 1.34 -7.56 12.13
CA PRO A 210 1.17 -6.12 12.41
C PRO A 210 2.35 -5.59 13.23
N PHE A 211 2.67 -4.30 13.12
CA PHE A 211 3.70 -3.67 13.94
C PHE A 211 3.46 -3.96 15.42
N GLY A 212 4.45 -4.62 16.02
CA GLY A 212 4.54 -4.83 17.46
C GLY A 212 3.37 -5.58 18.11
N TYR A 213 3.36 -6.91 18.01
CA TYR A 213 2.83 -7.73 19.10
C TYR A 213 3.41 -9.16 19.10
N GLU A 214 4.26 -9.47 20.08
CA GLU A 214 4.28 -10.77 20.78
C GLU A 214 4.81 -10.57 22.22
N PRO A 215 3.94 -10.31 23.22
CA PRO A 215 4.35 -9.98 24.60
C PRO A 215 4.84 -11.18 25.42
N GLU A 216 4.99 -12.35 24.79
CA GLU A 216 5.45 -13.58 25.44
C GLU A 216 6.81 -14.06 24.92
N ALA A 217 7.30 -13.51 23.81
CA ALA A 217 8.64 -13.79 23.30
C ALA A 217 9.65 -12.93 24.06
N THR A 218 10.78 -13.53 24.43
CA THR A 218 11.96 -12.80 24.92
C THR A 218 12.19 -11.54 24.09
N LEU A 219 12.22 -10.37 24.76
CA LEU A 219 12.50 -9.05 24.18
C LEU A 219 13.91 -9.04 23.55
N ASP A 220 14.03 -9.58 22.33
CA ASP A 220 15.21 -9.39 21.49
C ASP A 220 15.03 -8.05 20.76
N TYR A 221 15.48 -7.00 21.43
CA TYR A 221 15.40 -5.63 20.92
C TYR A 221 16.04 -5.48 19.54
N GLU A 222 17.18 -6.12 19.30
CA GLU A 222 17.89 -6.01 18.02
C GLU A 222 17.10 -6.67 16.89
N ALA A 223 16.49 -7.83 17.14
CA ALA A 223 15.61 -8.47 16.16
C ALA A 223 14.37 -7.63 15.85
N MET A 224 13.74 -7.04 16.87
CA MET A 224 12.58 -6.16 16.70
C MET A 224 12.94 -4.89 15.91
N LEU A 225 14.08 -4.28 16.22
CA LEU A 225 14.57 -3.09 15.51
C LEU A 225 14.92 -3.42 14.06
N ALA A 226 15.57 -4.56 13.80
CA ALA A 226 15.91 -5.02 12.45
C ALA A 226 14.66 -5.26 11.60
N GLU A 227 13.62 -5.89 12.16
CA GLU A 227 12.36 -6.12 11.46
C GLU A 227 11.63 -4.81 11.18
N THR A 228 11.59 -3.89 12.16
CA THR A 228 11.01 -2.55 11.99
C THR A 228 11.73 -1.78 10.87
N ARG A 229 13.06 -1.80 10.84
CA ARG A 229 13.86 -1.20 9.75
C ARG A 229 13.56 -1.84 8.40
N ARG A 230 13.37 -3.16 8.34
CA ARG A 230 13.01 -3.85 7.10
C ARG A 230 11.66 -3.39 6.55
N LYS A 231 10.66 -3.21 7.42
CA LYS A 231 9.34 -2.68 7.05
C LYS A 231 9.43 -1.24 6.55
N LEU A 232 10.14 -0.36 7.25
CA LEU A 232 10.37 1.03 6.82
C LEU A 232 11.16 1.11 5.50
N TYR A 233 12.12 0.20 5.31
CA TYR A 233 12.88 0.12 4.06
C TYR A 233 11.99 -0.25 2.88
N LEU A 234 10.97 -1.10 3.07
CA LEU A 234 10.00 -1.40 2.02
C LEU A 234 9.24 -0.14 1.57
N ILE A 235 8.79 0.69 2.52
CA ILE A 235 8.12 1.97 2.21
C ILE A 235 9.03 2.84 1.33
N ARG A 236 10.26 3.06 1.79
CA ARG A 236 11.27 3.82 1.05
C ARG A 236 11.57 3.22 -0.33
N ARG A 237 11.72 1.90 -0.40
CA ARG A 237 12.06 1.19 -1.64
C ARG A 237 10.99 1.34 -2.70
N VAL A 238 9.71 1.33 -2.33
CA VAL A 238 8.62 1.59 -3.29
C VAL A 238 8.78 2.98 -3.91
N ILE A 239 9.20 3.99 -3.14
CA ILE A 239 9.50 5.32 -3.66
C ILE A 239 10.69 5.30 -4.62
N GLU A 240 11.79 4.63 -4.25
CA GLU A 240 12.98 4.55 -5.10
C GLU A 240 12.73 3.79 -6.41
N GLU A 241 12.02 2.67 -6.34
CA GLU A 241 11.80 1.77 -7.46
C GLU A 241 10.62 2.21 -8.33
N LEU A 242 9.52 2.71 -7.77
CA LEU A 242 8.33 3.01 -8.57
C LEU A 242 8.13 4.50 -8.85
N ILE A 243 8.77 5.40 -8.10
CA ILE A 243 8.41 6.82 -8.06
C ILE A 243 9.53 7.74 -8.57
N MET A 244 10.78 7.51 -8.17
CA MET A 244 11.87 8.48 -8.38
C MET A 244 12.67 8.38 -9.68
N SER A 245 12.31 7.46 -10.56
CA SER A 245 12.91 7.46 -11.89
C SER A 245 12.25 8.57 -12.70
N ARG A 246 12.76 9.80 -12.61
CA ARG A 246 12.42 10.88 -13.57
C ARG A 246 12.49 10.38 -15.02
N SER A 247 13.30 9.35 -15.29
CA SER A 247 13.39 8.64 -16.57
C SER A 247 12.26 7.65 -16.91
N VAL A 248 11.54 7.05 -15.94
CA VAL A 248 10.53 6.01 -16.25
C VAL A 248 9.32 6.57 -17.01
N PHE A 249 8.97 7.83 -16.74
CA PHE A 249 7.87 8.51 -17.43
C PHE A 249 8.37 9.49 -18.52
N SER A 250 9.67 9.79 -18.59
CA SER A 250 10.24 10.73 -19.57
C SER A 250 11.00 10.07 -20.72
N GLU A 251 11.52 8.84 -20.58
CA GLU A 251 12.27 8.18 -21.67
C GLU A 251 11.38 7.86 -22.88
N TYR A 252 10.08 7.61 -22.67
CA TYR A 252 9.16 7.31 -23.77
C TYR A 252 8.43 8.54 -24.34
N ALA A 253 8.50 9.69 -23.67
CA ALA A 253 7.91 10.94 -24.18
C ALA A 253 8.77 11.60 -25.28
N LEU A 254 10.01 11.14 -25.48
CA LEU A 254 10.94 11.72 -26.45
C LEU A 254 11.24 10.84 -27.67
N GLU A 255 10.88 9.55 -27.66
CA GLU A 255 11.08 8.68 -28.83
C GLU A 255 9.90 8.67 -29.82
N GLU A 256 8.68 9.07 -29.42
CA GLU A 256 7.54 9.19 -30.36
C GLU A 256 7.50 10.51 -31.15
N TYR A 257 8.46 11.42 -30.95
CA TYR A 257 8.57 12.69 -31.69
C TYR A 257 9.83 12.84 -32.54
N SER A 258 10.55 11.75 -32.81
CA SER A 258 11.61 11.73 -33.84
C SER A 258 11.32 10.67 -34.91
N MET A 259 10.16 10.74 -35.56
CA MET A 259 10.11 10.24 -36.92
C MET A 259 10.91 11.21 -37.80
N PRO A 260 11.94 10.76 -38.53
CA PRO A 260 12.50 11.58 -39.59
C PRO A 260 11.38 11.86 -40.59
N VAL A 261 11.04 13.14 -40.76
CA VAL A 261 10.24 13.57 -41.91
C VAL A 261 11.06 13.21 -43.13
N ASP A 262 10.58 12.23 -43.90
CA ASP A 262 11.17 11.82 -45.15
C ASP A 262 10.98 12.97 -46.15
N THR A 263 11.96 13.88 -46.19
CA THR A 263 11.93 15.11 -46.99
C THR A 263 11.98 14.86 -48.51
N GLU A 264 12.03 13.60 -48.97
CA GLU A 264 11.99 13.27 -50.39
C GLU A 264 10.57 13.27 -50.97
N HIS A 265 9.50 13.32 -50.16
CA HIS A 265 8.13 13.34 -50.69
C HIS A 265 7.54 14.75 -50.93
N GLU A 266 8.17 15.82 -50.45
CA GLU A 266 7.71 17.21 -50.72
C GLU A 266 8.30 17.85 -51.99
N GLU A 267 9.41 17.33 -52.55
CA GLU A 267 9.95 17.85 -53.82
C GLU A 267 9.24 17.32 -55.07
N GLY A 268 8.52 16.19 -54.97
CA GLY A 268 7.74 15.61 -56.06
C GLY A 268 6.42 16.34 -56.35
N LEU A 269 5.84 17.01 -55.35
CA LEU A 269 4.54 17.69 -55.45
C LEU A 269 4.64 19.17 -55.87
N ARG A 270 5.86 19.72 -56.00
CA ARG A 270 6.11 21.07 -56.54
C ARG A 270 6.51 21.11 -58.02
N ARG A 271 6.50 19.96 -58.71
CA ARG A 271 6.81 19.84 -60.14
C ARG A 271 5.69 19.18 -60.98
N GLN A 272 4.44 19.28 -60.54
CA GLN A 272 3.25 19.04 -61.38
C GLN A 272 2.37 20.28 -61.44
#